data_AF-A0A9D7YKF0-F1
#
_entry.id   AF-A0A9D7YKF0-F1
#
_cell.length_a   1.000
_cell.length_b   1.000
_cell.length_c   1.000
_cell.angle_alpha   90.00
_cell.angle_beta   90.00
_cell.angle_gamma   90.00
#
_symmetry.space_group_name_H-M   'P 1'
#
loop_
_entity.id
_entity.type
_entity.pdbx_description
1 polymer ?
#
loop_
_entity_poly.entity_id
_entity_poly.type
_entity_poly.pdbx_seq_one_letter_code
_entity_poly.pdbx_strand_id
1 'polypeptide(L)'
;MMVLRWRDTNRLLLSLHTDMTDQAISWVRYQQALFPDKPFFLYYAPGATTRRITVQRNGPTNTRQIRSGRDVIREQTLARQIKSGIVPANTKLAPKPADIKDWNKLSADEKKLFTRQMSVYAGFAEHTGL
;
A
#
# COMPACT_ATOMS: atom_id res chain seq x y z
N MET A 1 4.60 -18.82 15.63
CA MET A 1 5.62 -18.18 14.77
C MET A 1 5.48 -18.75 13.37
N MET A 2 5.11 -17.93 12.40
CA MET A 2 4.88 -18.34 11.01
C MET A 2 6.25 -18.59 10.33
N VAL A 3 6.59 -19.85 10.08
CA VAL A 3 7.76 -20.22 9.27
C VAL A 3 7.27 -20.40 7.84
N LEU A 4 7.50 -19.39 7.00
CA LEU A 4 7.31 -19.50 5.56
C LEU A 4 8.30 -20.56 5.04
N ARG A 5 7.80 -21.75 4.69
CA ARG A 5 8.57 -22.69 3.87
C ARG A 5 8.45 -22.24 2.42
N TRP A 6 9.58 -21.79 1.87
CA TRP A 6 9.76 -21.58 0.44
C TRP A 6 9.60 -22.93 -0.26
N ARG A 7 8.42 -23.18 -0.83
CA ARG A 7 8.14 -24.31 -1.73
C ARG A 7 7.61 -23.69 -3.04
N ASP A 8 8.27 -24.08 -4.12
CA ASP A 8 7.98 -23.79 -5.53
C ASP A 8 8.49 -22.47 -6.14
N THR A 9 9.62 -22.59 -6.84
CA THR A 9 10.21 -21.61 -7.77
C THR A 9 9.41 -21.39 -9.05
N ASN A 10 8.32 -22.12 -9.29
CA ASN A 10 7.57 -22.08 -10.55
C ASN A 10 6.37 -21.10 -10.53
N ARG A 11 6.15 -20.37 -9.43
CA ARG A 11 5.08 -19.35 -9.30
C ARG A 11 5.60 -17.90 -9.38
N LEU A 12 6.59 -17.65 -10.25
CA LEU A 12 7.24 -16.33 -10.40
C LEU A 12 6.30 -15.18 -10.84
N LEU A 13 5.03 -15.48 -11.11
CA LEU A 13 4.04 -14.49 -11.52
C LEU A 13 3.06 -14.12 -10.41
N LEU A 14 3.05 -14.76 -9.24
CA LEU A 14 2.12 -14.45 -8.14
C LEU A 14 2.74 -13.44 -7.16
N SER A 15 1.95 -12.44 -6.75
CA SER A 15 2.33 -11.50 -5.70
C SER A 15 2.49 -12.27 -4.38
N LEU A 16 3.54 -12.00 -3.61
CA LEU A 16 3.75 -12.58 -2.27
C LEU A 16 2.49 -12.45 -1.40
N HIS A 17 1.74 -11.36 -1.56
CA HIS A 17 0.48 -11.14 -0.87
C HIS A 17 -0.61 -12.16 -1.26
N THR A 18 -0.71 -12.51 -2.55
CA THR A 18 -1.66 -13.51 -3.04
C THR A 18 -1.34 -14.87 -2.46
N ASP A 19 -0.07 -15.30 -2.50
CA ASP A 19 0.32 -16.61 -1.95
C ASP A 19 0.12 -16.68 -0.42
N MET A 20 0.41 -15.60 0.32
CA MET A 20 0.13 -15.53 1.76
C MET A 20 -1.37 -15.64 2.05
N THR A 21 -2.22 -15.02 1.23
CA THR A 21 -3.67 -15.08 1.37
C THR A 21 -4.20 -16.47 1.08
N ASP A 22 -3.75 -17.10 -0.01
CA ASP A 22 -4.13 -18.46 -0.38
C ASP A 22 -3.74 -19.46 0.72
N GLN A 23 -2.54 -19.31 1.28
CA GLN A 23 -2.07 -20.15 2.37
C GLN A 23 -2.90 -19.96 3.65
N ALA A 24 -3.24 -18.71 3.99
CA ALA A 24 -4.09 -18.41 5.13
C ALA A 24 -5.50 -19.04 4.97
N ILE A 25 -6.11 -18.91 3.79
CA ILE A 25 -7.40 -19.53 3.48
C ILE A 25 -7.32 -21.05 3.61
N SER A 26 -6.26 -21.67 3.07
CA SER A 26 -6.03 -23.11 3.16
C SER A 26 -5.96 -23.59 4.62
N TRP A 27 -5.24 -22.86 5.48
CA TRP A 27 -5.14 -23.19 6.91
C TRP A 27 -6.46 -23.05 7.67
N VAL A 28 -7.25 -22.01 7.36
CA VAL A 28 -8.59 -21.85 7.95
C VAL A 28 -9.50 -23.00 7.56
N ARG A 29 -9.51 -23.38 6.27
CA ARG A 29 -10.29 -24.53 5.79
C ARG A 29 -9.88 -25.83 6.47
N TYR A 30 -8.57 -26.04 6.65
CA TYR A 30 -8.06 -27.24 7.31
C TYR A 30 -8.45 -27.30 8.80
N GLN A 31 -8.35 -26.17 9.51
CA GLN A 31 -8.76 -26.10 10.91
C GLN A 31 -10.27 -26.37 11.07
N GLN A 32 -11.11 -25.77 10.22
CA GLN A 32 -12.56 -25.97 10.25
C GLN A 32 -12.96 -27.42 9.91
N ALA A 33 -12.22 -28.08 9.02
CA ALA A 33 -12.48 -29.48 8.67
C ALA A 33 -12.16 -30.46 9.80
N LEU A 34 -11.12 -30.20 10.60
CA LEU A 34 -10.71 -31.08 11.70
C LEU A 34 -11.43 -30.80 13.02
N PHE A 35 -11.66 -29.52 13.33
CA PHE A 35 -12.21 -29.09 14.61
C PHE A 35 -13.22 -27.94 14.41
N PRO A 36 -14.40 -28.22 13.81
CA PRO A 36 -15.37 -27.18 13.46
C PRO A 36 -15.86 -26.37 14.68
N ASP A 37 -15.94 -27.00 15.85
CA ASP A 37 -16.47 -26.37 17.06
C ASP A 37 -15.42 -25.55 17.84
N LYS A 38 -14.15 -25.54 17.39
CA LYS A 38 -13.09 -24.80 18.06
C LYS A 38 -12.85 -23.45 17.38
N PRO A 39 -12.87 -22.33 18.12
CA PRO A 39 -12.48 -21.05 17.55
C PRO A 39 -11.00 -21.05 17.17
N PHE A 40 -10.67 -20.35 16.09
CA PHE A 40 -9.28 -20.16 15.64
C PHE A 40 -8.89 -18.68 15.71
N PHE A 41 -7.58 -18.44 15.80
CA PHE A 41 -6.99 -17.12 15.70
C PHE A 41 -6.01 -17.10 14.53
N LEU A 42 -6.15 -16.10 13.64
CA LEU A 42 -5.26 -15.89 12.52
C LEU A 42 -4.57 -14.54 12.66
N TYR A 43 -3.23 -14.56 12.81
CA TYR A 43 -2.41 -13.35 12.71
C TYR A 43 -1.97 -13.16 11.26
N TYR A 44 -2.66 -12.26 10.55
CA TYR A 44 -2.38 -11.95 9.15
C TYR A 44 -1.79 -10.54 9.04
N ALA A 45 -0.49 -10.48 8.73
CA ALA A 45 0.26 -9.21 8.59
C ALA A 45 0.81 -9.11 7.15
N PRO A 46 0.05 -8.54 6.21
CA PRO A 46 0.53 -8.38 4.85
C PRO A 46 1.68 -7.37 4.84
N GLY A 47 2.75 -7.65 4.07
CA GLY A 47 3.91 -6.76 3.92
C GLY A 47 3.61 -5.52 3.07
N ALA A 48 2.48 -4.86 3.33
CA ALA A 48 1.95 -3.74 2.55
C ALA A 48 2.89 -2.52 2.60
N THR A 49 3.19 -1.94 1.43
CA THR A 49 3.87 -0.65 1.22
C THR A 49 5.35 -0.52 1.62
N THR A 50 6.05 -1.63 1.86
CA THR A 50 7.50 -1.58 2.13
C THR A 50 8.31 -1.12 0.92
N ARG A 51 9.55 -0.64 1.13
CA ARG A 51 10.41 -0.01 0.09
C ARG A 51 10.62 -0.83 -1.20
N ARG A 52 10.33 -2.14 -1.19
CA ARG A 52 10.32 -3.02 -2.37
C ARG A 52 8.86 -3.28 -2.79
N ILE A 53 8.25 -2.31 -3.45
CA ILE A 53 6.90 -2.44 -3.99
C ILE A 53 6.99 -3.04 -5.40
N THR A 54 6.61 -4.30 -5.55
CA THR A 54 6.41 -4.94 -6.85
C THR A 54 4.91 -5.17 -7.04
N VAL A 55 4.29 -4.49 -8.00
CA VAL A 55 2.85 -4.62 -8.28
C VAL A 55 2.69 -5.38 -9.59
N GLN A 56 1.84 -6.40 -9.59
CA GLN A 56 1.37 -6.99 -10.85
C GLN A 56 0.66 -5.93 -11.67
N ARG A 57 0.78 -6.04 -12.99
CA ARG A 57 0.49 -5.05 -14.06
C ARG A 57 -0.96 -4.54 -14.15
N ASN A 58 -1.69 -4.34 -13.06
CA ASN A 58 -2.95 -3.64 -13.08
C ASN A 58 -2.64 -2.17 -12.79
N GLY A 59 -2.78 -1.36 -13.84
CA GLY A 59 -2.27 0.01 -13.89
C GLY A 59 -2.85 0.92 -12.82
N PRO A 60 -2.22 2.08 -12.58
CA PRO A 60 -2.57 2.94 -11.48
C PRO A 60 -3.94 3.59 -11.64
N THR A 61 -4.83 3.22 -10.74
CA THR A 61 -5.99 3.97 -10.30
C THR A 61 -5.53 5.35 -9.79
N ASN A 62 -6.01 6.39 -10.49
CA ASN A 62 -5.93 7.81 -10.11
C ASN A 62 -4.60 8.58 -10.29
N THR A 63 -3.91 8.38 -11.43
CA THR A 63 -2.73 9.20 -11.85
C THR A 63 -2.96 10.71 -11.88
N ARG A 64 -4.21 11.18 -12.01
CA ARG A 64 -4.53 12.61 -12.16
C ARG A 64 -4.27 13.42 -10.88
N GLN A 65 -4.60 12.88 -9.70
CA GLN A 65 -4.30 13.54 -8.41
C GLN A 65 -2.80 13.57 -8.09
N ILE A 66 -2.05 12.61 -8.64
CA ILE A 66 -0.60 12.52 -8.40
C ILE A 66 0.16 13.61 -9.21
N ARG A 67 -0.38 14.02 -10.36
CA ARG A 67 0.24 15.06 -11.22
C ARG A 67 0.20 16.47 -10.63
N SER A 68 -0.68 16.76 -9.67
CA SER A 68 -0.68 18.05 -8.95
C SER A 68 0.47 18.19 -7.96
N GLY A 69 1.23 17.12 -7.71
CA GLY A 69 2.42 17.15 -6.87
C GLY A 69 2.13 16.95 -5.39
N ARG A 70 3.20 16.55 -4.68
CA ARG A 70 3.16 16.20 -3.24
C ARG A 70 2.57 17.30 -2.36
N ASP A 71 2.90 18.55 -2.64
CA ASP A 71 2.54 19.68 -1.77
C ASP A 71 1.02 19.91 -1.81
N VAL A 72 0.40 19.87 -2.99
CA VAL A 72 -1.06 19.96 -3.16
C VAL A 72 -1.78 18.79 -2.49
N ILE A 73 -1.25 17.56 -2.62
CA ILE A 73 -1.86 16.37 -2.01
C ILE A 73 -1.85 16.48 -0.48
N ARG A 74 -0.78 17.03 0.11
CA ARG A 74 -0.68 17.24 1.57
C ARG A 74 -1.74 18.20 2.09
N GLU A 75 -1.95 19.31 1.39
CA GLU A 75 -2.97 20.30 1.73
C GLU A 75 -4.38 19.71 1.63
N GLN A 76 -4.68 19.02 0.52
CA GLN A 76 -5.97 18.34 0.34
C GLN A 76 -6.21 17.27 1.40
N THR A 77 -5.19 16.51 1.77
CA THR A 77 -5.28 15.46 2.79
C THR A 77 -5.55 16.06 4.16
N LEU A 78 -4.85 17.12 4.55
CA LEU A 78 -5.08 17.79 5.82
C LEU A 78 -6.50 18.40 5.87
N ALA A 79 -6.94 19.06 4.79
CA ALA A 79 -8.29 19.62 4.72
C ALA A 79 -9.37 18.53 4.87
N ARG A 80 -9.18 17.35 4.27
CA ARG A 80 -10.07 16.20 4.45
C ARG A 80 -10.02 15.66 5.88
N GLN A 81 -8.83 15.53 6.47
CA GLN A 81 -8.68 15.04 7.84
C GLN A 81 -9.34 15.98 8.86
N ILE A 82 -9.25 17.31 8.65
CA ILE A 82 -9.95 18.31 9.47
C ILE A 82 -11.47 18.17 9.29
N LYS A 83 -11.94 18.09 8.04
CA LYS A 83 -13.38 17.94 7.73
C LYS A 83 -13.97 16.66 8.32
N SER A 84 -13.20 15.57 8.35
CA SER A 84 -13.60 14.29 8.91
C SER A 84 -13.39 14.18 10.43
N GLY A 85 -12.86 15.22 11.08
CA GLY A 85 -12.62 15.22 12.54
C GLY A 85 -11.47 14.31 13.00
N ILE A 86 -10.62 13.82 12.08
CA ILE A 86 -9.45 12.99 12.42
C ILE A 86 -8.38 13.82 13.13
N VAL A 87 -8.26 15.10 12.76
CA VAL A 87 -7.29 16.04 13.36
C VAL A 87 -7.96 17.35 13.77
N PRO A 88 -7.45 18.04 14.80
CA PRO A 88 -7.95 19.36 15.22
C PRO A 88 -7.89 20.40 14.10
N ALA A 89 -8.86 21.33 14.07
CA ALA A 89 -8.96 22.38 13.03
C ALA A 89 -7.77 23.35 12.96
N ASN A 90 -7.00 23.47 14.04
CA ASN A 90 -5.78 24.30 14.11
C ASN A 90 -4.51 23.54 13.70
N THR A 91 -4.62 22.29 13.24
CA THR A 91 -3.48 21.49 12.81
C THR A 91 -2.83 22.13 11.58
N LYS A 92 -1.52 22.37 11.65
CA LYS A 92 -0.74 22.93 10.54
C LYS A 92 0.13 21.85 9.91
N LEU A 93 0.35 21.94 8.60
CA LEU A 93 1.31 21.07 7.91
C LEU A 93 2.72 21.33 8.44
N ALA A 94 3.45 20.26 8.77
CA ALA A 94 4.87 20.35 9.08
C ALA A 94 5.65 20.93 7.89
N PRO A 95 6.71 21.73 8.15
CA PRO A 95 7.55 22.31 7.11
C PRO A 95 8.15 21.21 6.25
N LYS A 96 8.31 21.50 4.96
CA LYS A 96 8.95 20.58 4.02
C LYS A 96 10.47 20.54 4.31
N PRO A 97 11.10 19.35 4.39
CA PRO A 97 12.55 19.24 4.46
C PRO A 97 13.23 19.94 3.28
N ALA A 98 14.36 20.63 3.54
CA ALA A 98 15.09 21.40 2.53
C ALA A 98 15.59 20.55 1.35
N ASP A 99 15.85 19.26 1.60
CA ASP A 99 16.38 18.32 0.60
C ASP A 99 15.33 17.90 -0.45
N ILE A 100 14.04 18.21 -0.24
CA ILE A 100 12.97 17.86 -1.16
C ILE A 100 12.70 19.02 -2.11
N LYS A 101 13.13 18.85 -3.37
CA LYS A 101 12.84 19.79 -4.47
C LYS A 101 11.34 20.08 -4.61
N ASP A 102 11.00 21.32 -4.93
CA ASP A 102 9.63 21.72 -5.28
C ASP A 102 9.15 20.97 -6.53
N TRP A 103 7.89 20.53 -6.53
CA TRP A 103 7.30 19.84 -7.68
C TRP A 103 7.46 20.66 -8.98
N ASN A 104 7.31 21.98 -8.89
CA ASN A 104 7.42 22.87 -10.04
C ASN A 104 8.84 22.97 -10.60
N LYS A 105 9.87 22.72 -9.77
CA LYS A 105 11.29 22.76 -10.15
C LYS A 105 11.83 21.43 -10.68
N LEU A 106 11.02 20.37 -10.65
CA LEU A 106 11.39 19.06 -11.19
C LEU A 106 11.33 19.03 -12.72
N SER A 107 12.25 18.29 -13.33
CA SER A 107 12.24 17.99 -14.76
C SER A 107 11.03 17.15 -15.16
N ALA A 108 10.74 17.08 -16.47
CA ALA A 108 9.65 16.26 -16.98
C ALA A 108 9.84 14.77 -16.63
N ASP A 109 11.09 14.28 -16.69
CA ASP A 109 11.44 12.90 -16.36
C ASP A 109 11.33 12.61 -14.86
N GLU A 110 11.79 13.54 -14.01
CA GLU A 110 11.62 13.44 -12.56
C GLU A 110 10.12 13.38 -12.18
N LYS A 111 9.29 14.26 -12.77
CA LYS A 111 7.84 14.25 -12.56
C LYS A 111 7.21 12.92 -13.02
N LYS A 112 7.64 12.36 -14.15
CA LYS A 112 7.16 11.07 -14.67
C LYS A 112 7.54 9.93 -13.72
N LEU A 113 8.78 9.91 -13.23
CA LEU A 113 9.29 8.91 -12.29
C LEU A 113 8.50 8.94 -10.98
N PHE A 114 8.38 10.11 -10.33
CA PHE A 114 7.66 10.22 -9.06
C PHE A 114 6.16 9.94 -9.21
N THR A 115 5.56 10.34 -10.34
CA THR A 115 4.17 9.99 -10.64
C THR A 115 4.01 8.47 -10.71
N ARG A 116 4.95 7.78 -11.36
CA ARG A 116 4.94 6.32 -11.45
C ARG A 116 5.18 5.65 -10.10
N GLN A 117 6.07 6.19 -9.27
CA GLN A 117 6.35 5.65 -7.94
C GLN A 117 5.12 5.73 -7.03
N MET A 118 4.46 6.89 -6.98
CA MET A 118 3.25 7.07 -6.18
C MET A 118 2.07 6.24 -6.72
N SER A 119 2.01 6.09 -8.05
CA SER A 119 1.04 5.22 -8.73
C SER A 119 1.20 3.75 -8.33
N VAL A 120 2.44 3.25 -8.26
CA VAL A 120 2.75 1.89 -7.82
C VAL A 120 2.44 1.72 -6.33
N TYR A 121 2.71 2.74 -5.51
CA TYR A 121 2.34 2.74 -4.10
C TYR A 121 0.82 2.63 -3.90
N ALA A 122 0.04 3.47 -4.59
CA ALA A 122 -1.42 3.48 -4.52
C ALA A 122 -2.02 2.14 -4.96
N GLY A 123 -1.55 1.59 -6.09
CA GLY A 123 -2.01 0.28 -6.56
C GLY A 123 -1.71 -0.87 -5.58
N PHE A 124 -0.61 -0.78 -4.83
CA PHE A 124 -0.30 -1.78 -3.79
C PHE A 124 -1.13 -1.59 -2.52
N ALA A 125 -1.40 -0.34 -2.12
CA ALA A 125 -2.31 -0.04 -1.02
C ALA A 125 -3.71 -0.62 -1.30
N GLU A 126 -4.25 -0.36 -2.50
CA GLU A 126 -5.53 -0.92 -2.92
C GLU A 126 -5.52 -2.46 -2.95
N HIS A 127 -4.44 -3.09 -3.46
CA HIS A 127 -4.30 -4.55 -3.48
C HIS A 127 -4.28 -5.18 -2.08
N THR A 128 -3.90 -4.42 -1.05
CA THR A 128 -3.80 -4.88 0.34
C THR A 128 -4.96 -4.39 1.21
N GLY A 129 -5.94 -3.68 0.63
CA GLY A 129 -7.13 -3.18 1.34
C GLY A 129 -6.89 -1.93 2.20
N LEU A 130 -5.88 -1.12 1.88
CA LEU A 130 -5.56 0.17 2.52
C LEU A 130 -6.12 1.37 1.75
#